data_AF-D4H638-F1
#
_entry.id   AF-D4H638-F1
#
_cell.length_a   1.000
_cell.length_b   1.000
_cell.length_c   1.000
_cell.angle_alpha   90.00
_cell.angle_beta   90.00
_cell.angle_gamma   90.00
#
_symmetry.space_group_name_H-M   'P 1'
#
loop_
_entity.id
_entity.type
_entity.pdbx_description
1 polymer ?
#
loop_
_entity_poly.entity_id
_entity_poly.type
_entity_poly.pdbx_seq_one_letter_code
_entity_poly.pdbx_strand_id
1 'polypeptide(L)'
;MEHRWMLVSEDMTWQEVDLHCEPENCEVYVYKDKKKIQGRKIKENDVTKVVRVKDKVTGDYMDIVDFNEMDRFFELNKVIFKNRVGLHKEVRRYIDFSLK
;
A
#
# COMPACT_ATOMS: atom_id res chain seq x y z
N MET A 1 0.16 11.17 14.47
CA MET A 1 -0.94 10.75 13.58
C MET A 1 -0.92 9.24 13.57
N GLU A 2 -2.08 8.61 13.69
CA GLU A 2 -2.19 7.15 13.60
C GLU A 2 -1.99 6.73 12.14
N HIS A 3 -1.25 5.62 11.92
CA HIS A 3 -1.01 5.12 10.58
C HIS A 3 -2.31 4.62 9.96
N ARG A 4 -2.50 4.89 8.67
CA ARG A 4 -3.68 4.42 7.94
C ARG A 4 -3.24 3.61 6.73
N TRP A 5 -2.99 2.33 6.97
CA TRP A 5 -2.52 1.42 5.94
C TRP A 5 -3.66 1.01 5.00
N MET A 6 -3.37 1.07 3.71
CA MET A 6 -4.28 0.70 2.63
C MET A 6 -3.61 -0.32 1.74
N LEU A 7 -4.22 -1.50 1.57
CA LEU A 7 -3.87 -2.45 0.52
C LEU A 7 -4.40 -1.91 -0.81
N VAL A 8 -3.53 -1.83 -1.81
CA VAL A 8 -3.85 -1.39 -3.17
C VAL A 8 -3.73 -2.58 -4.10
N SER A 9 -4.87 -3.08 -4.57
CA SER A 9 -4.94 -4.18 -5.54
C SER A 9 -4.65 -3.71 -6.97
N GLU A 10 -4.29 -4.65 -7.86
CA GLU A 10 -4.02 -4.34 -9.28
C GLU A 10 -5.23 -3.76 -10.02
N ASP A 11 -6.44 -4.16 -9.62
CA ASP A 11 -7.71 -3.60 -10.12
C ASP A 11 -8.00 -2.19 -9.55
N MET A 12 -7.07 -1.65 -8.77
CA MET A 12 -7.10 -0.34 -8.13
C MET A 12 -8.23 -0.21 -7.10
N THR A 13 -8.70 -1.33 -6.55
CA THR A 13 -9.51 -1.33 -5.33
C THR A 13 -8.61 -1.20 -4.11
N TRP A 14 -9.05 -0.40 -3.13
CA TRP A 14 -8.28 -0.15 -1.93
C TRP A 14 -9.05 -0.66 -0.72
N GLN A 15 -8.34 -1.32 0.18
CA GLN A 15 -8.91 -1.86 1.41
C GLN A 15 -8.09 -1.34 2.58
N GLU A 16 -8.76 -0.85 3.61
CA GLU A 16 -8.09 -0.54 4.87
C GLU A 16 -7.58 -1.83 5.51
N VAL A 17 -6.34 -1.80 5.95
CA VAL A 17 -5.65 -2.94 6.54
C VAL A 17 -4.93 -2.52 7.81
N ASP A 18 -4.71 -3.48 8.69
CA ASP A 18 -3.67 -3.37 9.72
C ASP A 18 -2.44 -4.13 9.23
N LEU A 19 -1.27 -3.53 9.42
CA LEU A 19 0.00 -4.06 8.93
C LEU A 19 0.98 -4.21 10.09
N HIS A 20 1.38 -5.45 10.35
CA HIS A 20 2.44 -5.76 11.30
C HIS A 20 3.58 -6.47 10.57
N CYS A 21 4.72 -5.79 10.41
CA CYS A 21 5.89 -6.35 9.73
C CYS A 21 7.06 -6.54 10.71
N GLU A 22 7.55 -7.77 10.76
CA GLU A 22 8.88 -8.14 11.22
C GLU A 22 9.89 -8.03 10.05
N PRO A 23 11.20 -8.18 10.28
CA PRO A 23 12.22 -7.97 9.24
C PRO A 23 11.98 -8.75 7.93
N GLU A 24 11.42 -9.95 7.99
CA GLU A 24 11.16 -10.79 6.81
C GLU A 24 9.69 -11.17 6.61
N ASN A 25 8.87 -11.09 7.66
CA ASN A 25 7.50 -11.55 7.65
C ASN A 25 6.55 -10.39 7.92
N CYS A 26 5.43 -10.34 7.20
CA CYS A 26 4.36 -9.39 7.47
C CYS A 26 3.05 -10.14 7.68
N GLU A 27 2.29 -9.69 8.66
CA GLU A 27 0.89 -10.02 8.84
C GLU A 27 0.04 -8.83 8.40
N VAL A 28 -0.87 -9.08 7.46
CA VAL A 28 -1.80 -8.09 6.91
C VAL A 28 -3.21 -8.50 7.33
N TYR A 29 -3.88 -7.67 8.12
CA TYR A 29 -5.28 -7.90 8.46
C TYR A 29 -6.18 -7.01 7.61
N VAL A 30 -6.97 -7.63 6.73
CA VAL A 30 -7.92 -6.93 5.86
C VAL A 30 -9.24 -6.77 6.60
N TYR A 31 -9.57 -5.55 7.02
CA TYR A 31 -10.76 -5.29 7.85
C TYR A 31 -12.06 -5.66 7.15
N LYS A 32 -12.18 -5.32 5.86
CA LYS A 32 -13.39 -5.59 5.05
C LYS A 32 -13.75 -7.08 5.05
N ASP A 33 -12.73 -7.92 4.89
CA ASP A 33 -12.90 -9.37 4.72
C ASP A 33 -12.69 -10.13 6.04
N LYS A 34 -12.36 -9.42 7.13
CA LYS A 34 -12.00 -9.96 8.45
C LYS A 34 -10.97 -11.08 8.35
N LYS A 35 -10.00 -10.93 7.46
CA LYS A 35 -9.04 -11.96 7.09
C LYS A 35 -7.63 -11.54 7.44
N LYS A 36 -6.86 -12.47 8.02
CA LYS A 36 -5.41 -12.34 8.17
C LYS A 36 -4.70 -13.00 6.99
N ILE A 37 -3.72 -12.32 6.43
CA ILE A 37 -2.87 -12.81 5.36
C ILE A 37 -1.44 -12.75 5.86
N GLN A 38 -0.76 -13.90 5.81
CA GLN A 38 0.65 -13.97 6.14
C GLN A 38 1.47 -13.91 4.85
N GLY A 39 2.41 -12.97 4.82
CA GLY A 39 3.24 -12.74 3.66
C GLY A 39 4.71 -12.55 4.03
N ARG A 40 5.56 -12.65 3.02
CA ARG A 40 6.97 -12.28 3.12
C ARG A 40 7.13 -10.82 2.68
N LYS A 41 7.87 -10.02 3.44
CA LYS A 41 8.26 -8.67 3.02
C LYS A 41 9.24 -8.76 1.85
N ILE A 42 8.92 -8.11 0.73
CA ILE A 42 9.73 -8.14 -0.49
C ILE A 42 10.54 -6.85 -0.62
N LYS A 43 9.87 -5.70 -0.43
CA LYS A 43 10.48 -4.38 -0.42
C LYS A 43 9.72 -3.48 0.55
N GLU A 44 10.41 -2.49 1.07
CA GLU A 44 9.87 -1.48 1.96
C GLU A 44 10.60 -0.16 1.70
N ASN A 45 9.85 0.93 1.80
CA ASN A 45 10.40 2.28 1.82
C ASN A 45 9.86 2.99 3.06
N ASP A 46 10.75 3.22 4.02
CA ASP A 46 10.41 3.83 5.31
C ASP A 46 10.00 5.30 5.20
N VAL A 47 10.47 6.01 4.16
CA VAL A 47 10.20 7.43 3.93
C VAL A 47 8.81 7.62 3.37
N THR A 48 8.50 6.93 2.27
CA THR A 48 7.18 7.02 1.64
C THR A 48 6.16 6.06 2.26
N LYS A 49 6.54 5.27 3.28
CA LYS A 49 5.65 4.30 3.93
C LYS A 49 4.91 3.41 2.92
N VAL A 50 5.69 2.75 2.06
CA VAL A 50 5.18 1.77 1.09
C VAL A 50 5.85 0.43 1.35
N VAL A 51 5.05 -0.63 1.45
CA VAL A 51 5.53 -2.00 1.68
C VAL A 51 4.95 -2.91 0.61
N ARG A 52 5.81 -3.71 -0.03
CA ARG A 52 5.38 -4.80 -0.90
C ARG A 52 5.53 -6.12 -0.16
N VAL A 53 4.42 -6.82 -0.02
CA VAL A 53 4.31 -8.12 0.63
C VAL A 53 3.95 -9.17 -0.42
N LYS A 54 4.53 -10.37 -0.32
CA LYS A 54 4.13 -11.53 -1.13
C LYS A 54 3.37 -12.50 -0.25
N ASP A 55 2.10 -12.78 -0.58
CA ASP A 55 1.30 -13.78 0.12
C ASP A 55 1.97 -15.16 0.00
N LYS A 56 2.13 -15.85 1.13
CA LYS A 56 2.75 -17.18 1.18
C LYS A 56 1.86 -18.27 0.60
N VAL A 57 0.55 -18.06 0.55
CA VAL A 57 -0.44 -19.07 0.11
C VAL A 57 -0.71 -18.96 -1.38
N THR A 58 -1.07 -17.78 -1.87
CA THR A 58 -1.43 -17.56 -3.28
C THR A 58 -0.21 -17.26 -4.15
N GLY A 59 0.86 -16.72 -3.55
CA GLY A 59 2.02 -16.21 -4.28
C GLY A 59 1.83 -14.81 -4.85
N ASP A 60 0.67 -14.19 -4.62
CA ASP A 60 0.33 -12.86 -5.13
C ASP A 60 1.10 -11.75 -4.41
N TYR A 61 1.32 -10.63 -5.11
CA TYR A 61 1.94 -9.44 -4.55
C TYR A 61 0.86 -8.47 -4.06
N MET A 62 1.12 -7.90 -2.89
CA MET A 62 0.27 -6.92 -2.22
C MET A 62 1.09 -5.66 -1.99
N ASP A 63 0.63 -4.54 -2.56
CA ASP A 63 1.22 -3.23 -2.33
C ASP A 63 0.41 -2.53 -1.24
N ILE A 64 1.06 -2.16 -0.14
CA ILE A 64 0.44 -1.54 1.02
C ILE A 64 1.06 -0.16 1.23
N VAL A 65 0.21 0.86 1.36
CA VAL A 65 0.63 2.26 1.46
C VAL A 65 0.02 2.91 2.70
N ASP A 66 0.75 3.82 3.34
CA ASP A 66 0.12 4.73 4.31
C ASP A 66 -0.61 5.84 3.57
N PHE A 67 -1.92 5.93 3.77
CA PHE A 67 -2.77 6.91 3.10
C PHE A 67 -2.35 8.35 3.41
N ASN A 68 -1.99 8.65 4.66
CA ASN A 68 -1.66 10.01 5.07
C ASN A 68 -0.33 10.46 4.45
N GLU A 69 0.66 9.58 4.35
CA GLU A 69 1.94 9.90 3.73
C GLU A 69 1.81 10.06 2.21
N MET A 70 1.00 9.20 1.57
CA MET A 70 0.70 9.33 0.14
C MET A 70 -0.06 10.63 -0.17
N ASP A 71 -1.08 10.96 0.61
CA ASP A 71 -1.88 12.17 0.43
C ASP A 71 -1.00 13.43 0.58
N ARG A 72 -0.18 13.48 1.64
CA ARG A 72 0.82 14.53 1.83
C ARG A 72 1.78 14.64 0.65
N PHE A 73 2.27 13.51 0.14
CA PHE A 73 3.16 13.50 -1.03
C PHE A 73 2.48 14.13 -2.25
N PHE A 74 1.21 13.81 -2.50
CA PHE A 74 0.45 14.39 -3.59
C PHE A 74 0.20 15.89 -3.42
N GLU A 75 -0.12 16.34 -2.21
CA GLU A 75 -0.28 17.76 -1.89
C GLU A 75 1.02 18.54 -2.14
N LEU A 76 2.15 18.05 -1.62
CA LEU A 76 3.47 18.69 -1.76
C LEU A 76 3.91 18.79 -3.22
N ASN A 77 3.58 17.78 -4.02
CA ASN A 77 3.91 17.75 -5.45
C ASN A 77 2.83 18.39 -6.34
N LYS A 78 1.81 19.02 -5.75
CA LYS A 78 0.69 19.68 -6.46
C LYS A 78 0.02 18.76 -7.48
N VAL A 79 -0.11 17.48 -7.14
CA VAL A 79 -0.74 16.48 -8.01
C VAL A 79 -2.25 16.70 -7.98
N ILE A 80 -2.83 17.08 -9.13
CA ILE A 80 -4.28 17.35 -9.24
C ILE A 80 -4.93 16.23 -10.07
N PHE A 81 -5.87 15.53 -9.46
CA PHE A 81 -6.62 14.47 -10.12
C PHE A 81 -7.92 15.02 -10.72
N LYS A 82 -8.11 14.87 -12.03
CA LYS A 82 -9.34 15.31 -12.73
C LYS A 82 -10.51 14.32 -12.58
N ASN A 83 -10.23 13.06 -12.26
CA ASN A 83 -11.21 11.97 -12.09
C ASN A 83 -10.56 10.77 -11.35
N ARG A 84 -11.37 9.73 -11.05
CA ARG A 84 -10.91 8.49 -10.39
C ARG A 84 -9.78 7.77 -11.16
N VAL A 85 -9.84 7.75 -12.49
CA VAL A 85 -8.79 7.14 -13.33
C VAL A 85 -7.46 7.86 -13.19
N GLY A 86 -7.48 9.19 -13.07
CA GLY A 86 -6.30 10.01 -12.80
C GLY A 86 -5.68 9.67 -11.44
N LEU A 87 -6.49 9.57 -10.39
CA LEU A 87 -6.05 9.16 -9.06
C LEU A 87 -5.36 7.79 -9.10
N HIS A 88 -5.96 6.81 -9.77
CA HIS A 88 -5.41 5.47 -9.89
C HIS A 88 -4.00 5.46 -10.49
N LYS A 89 -3.79 6.19 -11.60
CA LYS A 89 -2.49 6.27 -12.25
C LYS A 89 -1.42 6.86 -11.34
N GLU A 90 -1.76 7.88 -10.57
CA GLU A 90 -0.80 8.55 -9.68
C GLU A 90 -0.45 7.71 -8.46
N VAL A 91 -1.42 6.98 -7.90
CA VAL A 91 -1.16 6.03 -6.79
C VAL A 91 -0.24 4.91 -7.24
N ARG A 92 -0.46 4.36 -8.45
CA ARG A 92 0.45 3.35 -8.99
C ARG A 92 1.85 3.91 -9.21
N ARG A 93 1.97 5.12 -9.78
CA ARG A 93 3.25 5.82 -9.96
C ARG A 93 3.97 6.06 -8.65
N TYR A 94 3.23 6.44 -7.61
CA TYR A 94 3.76 6.62 -6.27
C TYR A 94 4.37 5.32 -5.73
N ILE A 95 3.61 4.22 -5.77
CA ILE A 95 4.08 2.89 -5.34
C ILE A 95 5.32 2.47 -6.13
N ASP A 96 5.28 2.58 -7.46
CA ASP A 96 6.40 2.18 -8.32
C ASP A 96 7.64 3.06 -8.10
N PHE A 97 7.46 4.36 -7.83
CA PHE A 97 8.55 5.25 -7.45
C PHE A 97 9.16 4.87 -6.10
N SER A 98 8.32 4.60 -5.10
CA SER A 98 8.73 4.22 -3.75
C SER A 98 9.49 2.91 -3.68
N LEU A 99 9.16 1.97 -4.57
CA LEU A 99 9.68 0.60 -4.57
C LEU A 99 10.69 0.32 -5.71
N LYS A 100 11.11 1.34 -6.45
CA LYS A 100 12.20 1.22 -7.43
C LYS A 100 13.49 0.84 -6.70
#